data_AF-A0A844XG69-F1
#
_entry.id   AF-A0A844XG69-F1
#
_cell.length_a   1.000
_cell.length_b   1.000
_cell.length_c   1.000
_cell.angle_alpha   90.00
_cell.angle_beta   90.00
_cell.angle_gamma   90.00
#
_symmetry.space_group_name_H-M   'P 1'
#
loop_
_entity.id
_entity.type
_entity.pdbx_description
1 polymer ?
#
loop_
_entity_poly.entity_id
_entity_poly.type
_entity_poly.pdbx_seq_one_letter_code
_entity_poly.pdbx_strand_id
1 'polypeptide(L)'
;MAKIKVMKFGGSALGLSAVGIVVLLAIIAVPVLLLFGAAKFSVWTLGWMPDLIGIAALVSLALVPLAIIPAMRGVASSLLGFASLLFGVSLWLYSLASTYIEWGMLGVILGVLLAGIGVVFTGVLAALFSASWGVLGNIAALLALTIATRFAASFLRASALRETLRKRVQENPSEAIIDQPDPGDHR
;
A
#
# COMPACT_ATOMS: atom_id res chain seq x y z
N MET A 1 58.19 42.62 26.40
CA MET A 1 56.75 42.97 26.39
C MET A 1 56.12 42.44 25.11
N ALA A 2 55.44 41.29 25.16
CA ALA A 2 54.77 40.69 23.99
C ALA A 2 53.27 41.03 24.01
N LYS A 3 52.78 41.74 22.99
CA LYS A 3 51.34 41.99 22.78
C LYS A 3 50.72 40.77 22.09
N ILE A 4 49.99 39.94 22.84
CA ILE A 4 49.15 38.89 22.28
C ILE A 4 47.90 39.55 21.68
N LYS A 5 47.78 39.50 20.36
CA LYS A 5 46.59 39.92 19.62
C LYS A 5 45.54 38.81 19.76
N VAL A 6 44.56 39.02 20.62
CA VAL A 6 43.40 38.13 20.76
C VAL A 6 42.59 38.18 19.47
N MET A 7 42.64 37.10 18.70
CA MET A 7 41.84 36.91 17.49
C MET A 7 40.38 36.69 17.93
N LYS A 8 39.49 37.61 17.56
CA LYS A 8 38.04 37.51 17.82
C LYS A 8 37.48 36.25 17.14
N PHE A 9 37.18 35.22 17.92
CA PHE A 9 36.39 34.05 17.52
C PHE A 9 34.89 34.41 17.55
N GLY A 10 34.50 35.37 16.70
CA GLY A 10 33.15 35.98 16.71
C GLY A 10 32.25 35.56 15.55
N GLY A 11 32.40 34.35 15.00
CA GLY A 11 31.63 33.90 13.82
C GLY A 11 31.03 32.48 13.89
N SER A 12 31.30 31.70 14.93
CA SER A 12 31.01 30.25 14.94
C SER A 12 29.61 29.86 15.43
N ALA A 13 28.87 30.73 16.13
CA ALA A 13 27.52 30.39 16.59
C ALA A 13 26.45 30.59 15.49
N LEU A 14 26.54 31.69 14.73
CA LEU A 14 25.63 31.99 13.62
C LEU A 14 25.85 31.07 12.41
N GLY A 15 27.10 30.67 12.14
CA GLY A 15 27.43 29.74 11.06
C GLY A 15 26.92 28.31 11.33
N LEU A 16 26.98 27.84 12.58
CA LEU A 16 26.47 26.51 12.95
C LEU A 16 24.94 26.44 12.87
N SER A 17 24.25 27.52 13.26
CA SER A 17 22.79 27.62 13.12
C SER A 17 22.34 27.74 11.67
N ALA A 18 23.06 28.49 10.83
CA ALA A 18 22.74 28.62 9.42
C ALA A 18 22.92 27.30 8.66
N VAL A 19 24.02 26.58 8.90
CA VAL A 19 24.24 25.25 8.31
C VAL A 19 23.19 24.25 8.79
N GLY A 20 22.82 24.29 10.08
CA GLY A 20 21.76 23.44 10.64
C GLY A 20 20.39 23.68 9.99
N ILE A 21 20.01 24.94 9.77
CA ILE A 21 18.75 25.30 9.10
C ILE A 21 18.76 24.82 7.64
N VAL A 22 19.88 24.98 6.92
CA VAL A 22 19.99 24.52 5.52
C VAL A 22 19.86 23.00 5.43
N VAL A 23 20.51 22.25 6.34
CA VAL A 23 20.39 20.79 6.39
C VAL A 23 18.96 20.36 6.72
N LEU A 24 18.31 21.03 7.67
CA LEU A 24 16.92 20.71 8.05
C LEU A 24 15.94 21.02 6.89
N LEU A 25 16.14 22.14 6.19
CA LEU A 25 15.38 22.46 4.98
C LEU A 25 15.62 21.44 3.86
N ALA A 26 16.86 20.97 3.67
CA ALA A 26 17.17 19.94 2.69
C ALA A 26 16.47 18.60 3.02
N ILE A 27 16.45 18.20 4.29
CA ILE A 27 15.77 16.98 4.76
C ILE A 27 14.26 17.07 4.53
N ILE A 28 13.64 18.24 4.70
CA ILE A 28 12.20 18.44 4.42
C ILE A 28 11.92 18.55 2.92
N ALA A 29 12.83 19.18 2.18
CA ALA A 29 12.68 19.38 0.73
C ALA A 29 12.66 18.04 -0.01
N VAL A 30 13.44 17.04 0.41
CA VAL A 30 13.51 15.73 -0.25
C VAL A 30 12.15 15.00 -0.28
N PRO A 31 11.44 14.79 0.86
CA PRO A 31 10.09 14.25 0.88
C PRO A 31 9.09 15.06 0.05
N VAL A 32 9.14 16.39 0.15
CA VAL A 32 8.23 17.28 -0.60
C VAL A 32 8.44 17.13 -2.11
N LEU A 33 9.69 17.05 -2.56
CA LEU A 33 10.02 16.83 -3.97
C LEU A 33 9.53 15.46 -4.45
N LEU A 34 9.71 14.43 -3.62
CA LEU A 34 9.25 13.07 -3.91
C LEU A 34 7.72 13.02 -4.02
N LEU A 35 7.01 13.69 -3.11
CA LEU A 35 5.56 13.80 -3.16
C LEU A 35 5.07 14.56 -4.40
N PHE A 36 5.80 15.58 -4.84
CA PHE A 36 5.48 16.31 -6.06
C PHE A 36 5.65 15.42 -7.30
N GLY A 37 6.73 14.64 -7.34
CA GLY A 37 6.96 13.61 -8.36
C GLY A 37 5.85 12.55 -8.36
N ALA A 38 5.49 12.04 -7.18
CA ALA A 38 4.42 11.05 -7.01
C ALA A 38 3.05 11.59 -7.44
N ALA A 39 2.76 12.86 -7.15
CA ALA A 39 1.51 13.52 -7.55
C ALA A 39 1.41 13.75 -9.05
N LYS A 40 2.50 14.17 -9.70
CA LYS A 40 2.51 14.24 -11.17
C LYS A 40 2.43 12.87 -11.82
N PHE A 41 3.13 11.88 -11.25
CA PHE A 41 3.08 10.51 -11.73
C PHE A 41 1.67 9.91 -11.61
N SER A 42 0.96 10.18 -10.51
CA SER A 42 -0.41 9.68 -10.32
C SER A 42 -1.38 10.26 -11.35
N VAL A 43 -1.28 11.56 -11.67
CA VAL A 43 -2.10 12.19 -12.71
C VAL A 43 -1.77 11.63 -14.10
N TRP A 44 -0.49 11.44 -14.43
CA TRP A 44 -0.09 10.81 -15.69
C TRP A 44 -0.63 9.37 -15.81
N THR A 45 -0.65 8.65 -14.69
CA THR A 45 -1.14 7.27 -14.61
C THR A 45 -2.65 7.17 -14.90
N LEU A 46 -3.44 8.23 -14.66
CA LEU A 46 -4.89 8.24 -14.95
C LEU A 46 -5.22 7.98 -16.42
N GLY A 47 -4.30 8.25 -17.36
CA GLY A 47 -4.54 8.05 -18.80
C GLY A 47 -4.67 6.58 -19.22
N TRP A 48 -4.04 5.65 -18.49
CA TRP A 48 -4.02 4.22 -18.84
C TRP A 48 -4.44 3.30 -17.69
N MET A 49 -4.48 3.81 -16.46
CA MET A 49 -4.81 3.02 -15.27
C MET A 49 -6.25 2.47 -15.27
N PRO A 50 -7.30 3.19 -15.72
CA PRO A 50 -8.66 2.64 -15.78
C PRO A 50 -8.74 1.38 -16.65
N ASP A 51 -8.06 1.38 -17.79
CA ASP A 51 -8.01 0.22 -18.69
C ASP A 51 -7.31 -0.97 -18.02
N LEU A 52 -6.19 -0.72 -17.35
CA LEU A 52 -5.46 -1.75 -16.60
C LEU A 52 -6.32 -2.35 -15.46
N ILE A 53 -7.03 -1.50 -14.70
CA ILE A 53 -7.96 -1.94 -13.65
C ILE A 53 -9.08 -2.77 -14.25
N GLY A 54 -9.65 -2.35 -15.38
CA GLY A 54 -10.71 -3.07 -16.09
C GLY A 54 -10.27 -4.47 -16.51
N ILE A 55 -9.10 -4.58 -17.15
CA ILE A 55 -8.51 -5.87 -17.55
C ILE A 55 -8.24 -6.74 -16.31
N ALA A 56 -7.62 -6.18 -15.26
CA ALA A 56 -7.34 -6.92 -14.04
C ALA A 56 -8.62 -7.41 -13.34
N ALA A 57 -9.70 -6.63 -13.38
CA ALA A 57 -11.00 -7.02 -12.83
C ALA A 57 -11.62 -8.17 -13.63
N LEU A 58 -11.58 -8.11 -14.96
CA LEU A 58 -12.05 -9.19 -15.84
C LEU A 58 -11.26 -10.48 -15.61
N VAL A 59 -9.92 -10.39 -15.52
CA VAL A 59 -9.06 -11.55 -15.22
C VAL A 59 -9.40 -12.12 -13.85
N SER A 60 -9.58 -11.26 -12.84
CA SER A 60 -9.96 -11.69 -11.49
C SER A 60 -11.30 -12.43 -11.48
N LEU A 61 -12.28 -11.94 -12.25
CA LEU A 61 -13.58 -12.59 -12.42
C LEU A 61 -13.46 -13.95 -13.13
N ALA A 62 -12.61 -14.04 -14.16
CA ALA A 62 -12.33 -15.29 -14.87
C ALA A 62 -11.59 -16.33 -14.02
N LEU A 63 -10.85 -15.90 -12.99
CA LEU A 63 -10.18 -16.81 -12.05
C LEU A 63 -11.14 -17.45 -11.05
N VAL A 64 -12.31 -16.83 -10.80
CA VAL A 64 -13.32 -17.38 -9.87
C VAL A 64 -13.84 -18.76 -10.30
N PRO A 65 -14.31 -18.99 -11.54
CA PRO A 65 -14.73 -20.32 -11.96
C PRO A 65 -13.55 -21.30 -12.00
N LEU A 66 -12.35 -20.84 -12.34
CA LEU A 66 -11.14 -21.66 -12.37
C LEU A 66 -10.73 -22.14 -10.96
N ALA A 67 -11.06 -21.38 -9.93
CA ALA A 67 -10.85 -21.74 -8.53
C ALA A 67 -11.74 -22.88 -8.03
N ILE A 68 -12.78 -23.27 -8.78
CA ILE A 68 -13.59 -24.44 -8.44
C ILE A 68 -12.76 -25.72 -8.61
N ILE A 69 -11.81 -25.74 -9.55
CA ILE A 69 -10.97 -26.89 -9.85
C ILE A 69 -9.85 -27.01 -8.80
N PRO A 70 -9.77 -28.11 -8.00
CA PRO A 70 -8.81 -28.26 -6.90
C PRO A 70 -7.35 -28.05 -7.30
N ALA A 71 -6.96 -28.56 -8.48
CA ALA A 71 -5.60 -28.44 -9.01
C ALA A 71 -5.18 -26.98 -9.30
N MET A 72 -6.13 -26.12 -9.67
CA MET A 72 -5.86 -24.73 -10.06
C MET A 72 -6.02 -23.73 -8.91
N ARG A 73 -6.56 -24.16 -7.76
CA ARG A 73 -6.79 -23.29 -6.58
C ARG A 73 -5.53 -22.59 -6.08
N GLY A 74 -4.39 -23.28 -6.10
CA GLY A 74 -3.10 -22.70 -5.71
C GLY A 74 -2.73 -21.51 -6.59
N VAL A 75 -2.76 -21.70 -7.92
CA VAL A 75 -2.46 -20.67 -8.91
C VAL A 75 -3.47 -19.52 -8.84
N ALA A 76 -4.77 -19.81 -8.81
CA ALA A 76 -5.82 -18.80 -8.70
C ALA A 76 -5.69 -17.94 -7.44
N SER A 77 -5.32 -18.54 -6.30
CA SER A 77 -5.12 -17.80 -5.05
C SER A 77 -3.93 -16.83 -5.09
N SER A 78 -2.86 -17.20 -5.80
CA SER A 78 -1.69 -16.34 -5.98
C SER A 78 -2.00 -15.19 -6.92
N LEU A 79 -2.68 -15.44 -8.05
CA LEU A 79 -3.07 -14.39 -8.98
C LEU A 79 -4.08 -13.41 -8.37
N LEU A 80 -5.08 -13.90 -7.62
CA LEU A 80 -6.02 -13.02 -6.89
C LEU A 80 -5.31 -12.20 -5.81
N GLY A 81 -4.30 -12.80 -5.15
CA GLY A 81 -3.44 -12.08 -4.21
C GLY A 81 -2.65 -10.96 -4.87
N PHE A 82 -2.12 -11.20 -6.08
CA PHE A 82 -1.44 -10.17 -6.87
C PHE A 82 -2.40 -9.08 -7.36
N ALA A 83 -3.58 -9.47 -7.85
CA ALA A 83 -4.63 -8.54 -8.26
C ALA A 83 -5.03 -7.58 -7.13
N SER A 84 -5.12 -8.09 -5.89
CA SER A 84 -5.36 -7.23 -4.72
C SER A 84 -4.32 -6.13 -4.55
N LEU A 85 -3.04 -6.45 -4.73
CA LEU A 85 -1.98 -5.44 -4.64
C LEU A 85 -2.13 -4.39 -5.74
N LEU A 86 -2.45 -4.83 -6.96
CA LEU A 86 -2.67 -3.94 -8.09
C LEU A 86 -3.87 -3.01 -7.84
N PHE A 87 -5.00 -3.52 -7.36
CA PHE A 87 -6.17 -2.68 -7.00
C PHE A 87 -5.87 -1.74 -5.84
N GLY A 88 -5.13 -2.19 -4.83
CA GLY A 88 -4.76 -1.36 -3.68
C GLY A 88 -3.80 -0.22 -4.04
N VAL A 89 -2.79 -0.49 -4.88
CA VAL A 89 -1.88 0.54 -5.40
C VAL A 89 -2.63 1.50 -6.31
N SER A 90 -3.52 0.99 -7.16
CA SER A 90 -4.36 1.81 -8.03
C SER A 90 -5.29 2.72 -7.23
N LEU A 91 -5.93 2.21 -6.18
CA LEU A 91 -6.73 2.99 -5.23
C LEU A 91 -5.90 4.12 -4.64
N TRP A 92 -4.69 3.81 -4.17
CA TRP A 92 -3.82 4.77 -3.53
C TRP A 92 -3.38 5.88 -4.50
N LEU A 93 -2.95 5.52 -5.72
CA LEU A 93 -2.58 6.47 -6.76
C LEU A 93 -3.77 7.31 -7.21
N TYR A 94 -4.94 6.71 -7.38
CA TYR A 94 -6.16 7.41 -7.78
C TYR A 94 -6.58 8.44 -6.72
N SER A 95 -6.58 8.05 -5.45
CA SER A 95 -6.86 8.98 -4.35
C SER A 95 -5.83 10.10 -4.27
N LEU A 96 -4.54 9.80 -4.46
CA LEU A 96 -3.48 10.82 -4.48
C LEU A 96 -3.67 11.81 -5.63
N ALA A 97 -3.98 11.32 -6.83
CA ALA A 97 -4.28 12.16 -7.99
C ALA A 97 -5.49 13.06 -7.73
N SER A 98 -6.58 12.52 -7.18
CA SER A 98 -7.77 13.29 -6.83
C SER A 98 -7.46 14.39 -5.81
N THR A 99 -6.74 14.07 -4.73
CA THR A 99 -6.35 15.06 -3.72
C THR A 99 -5.48 16.15 -4.34
N TYR A 100 -4.53 15.78 -5.20
CA TYR A 100 -3.66 16.75 -5.85
C TYR A 100 -4.41 17.67 -6.83
N ILE A 101 -5.36 17.15 -7.59
CA ILE A 101 -6.15 17.94 -8.55
C ILE A 101 -7.03 18.96 -7.82
N GLU A 102 -7.69 18.54 -6.74
CA GLU A 102 -8.69 19.37 -6.04
C GLU A 102 -8.04 20.31 -5.00
N TRP A 103 -7.11 19.80 -4.20
CA TRP A 103 -6.53 20.50 -3.04
C TRP A 103 -5.06 20.87 -3.23
N GLY A 104 -4.44 20.44 -4.33
CA GLY A 104 -3.03 20.68 -4.60
C GLY A 104 -2.10 19.93 -3.64
N MET A 105 -0.87 20.45 -3.52
CA MET A 105 0.19 19.81 -2.74
C MET A 105 -0.11 19.75 -1.23
N LEU A 106 -0.84 20.74 -0.70
CA LEU A 106 -1.17 20.77 0.73
C LEU A 106 -2.05 19.59 1.13
N GLY A 107 -3.04 19.24 0.31
CA GLY A 107 -3.87 18.06 0.53
C GLY A 107 -3.05 16.76 0.51
N VAL A 108 -2.10 16.63 -0.42
CA VAL A 108 -1.22 15.46 -0.53
C VAL A 108 -0.34 15.32 0.71
N ILE A 109 0.25 16.42 1.19
CA ILE A 109 1.07 16.43 2.41
C ILE A 109 0.25 15.97 3.62
N LEU A 110 -0.96 16.53 3.80
CA LEU A 110 -1.86 16.12 4.89
C LEU A 110 -2.26 14.64 4.78
N GLY A 111 -2.53 14.15 3.58
CA GLY A 111 -2.88 12.75 3.34
C GLY A 111 -1.75 11.79 3.70
N VAL A 112 -0.50 12.14 3.36
CA VAL A 112 0.67 11.29 3.62
C VAL A 112 1.05 11.29 5.11
N LEU A 113 0.92 12.42 5.80
CA LEU A 113 1.23 12.53 7.23
C LEU A 113 0.39 11.59 8.10
N LEU A 114 -0.80 11.21 7.64
CA LEU A 114 -1.66 10.20 8.25
C LEU A 114 -1.29 8.76 7.81
N ALA A 115 0.02 8.47 7.83
CA ALA A 115 0.63 7.16 7.59
C ALA A 115 0.18 6.42 6.32
N GLY A 116 -0.04 7.15 5.22
CA GLY A 116 -0.41 6.56 3.92
C GLY A 116 -1.87 6.12 3.79
N ILE A 117 -2.57 5.81 4.89
CA ILE A 117 -4.04 5.62 4.90
C ILE A 117 -4.74 6.95 4.62
N GLY A 118 -4.18 8.05 5.14
CA GLY A 118 -4.78 9.37 4.95
C GLY A 118 -4.83 9.85 3.52
N VAL A 119 -4.05 9.30 2.60
CA VAL A 119 -4.13 9.66 1.17
C VAL A 119 -5.49 9.25 0.59
N VAL A 120 -6.01 8.08 0.98
CA VAL A 120 -7.36 7.63 0.59
C VAL A 120 -8.42 8.50 1.26
N PHE A 121 -8.26 8.80 2.55
CA PHE A 121 -9.20 9.64 3.30
C PHE A 121 -9.26 11.08 2.75
N THR A 122 -8.11 11.70 2.49
CA THR A 122 -8.03 13.03 1.88
C THR A 122 -8.57 13.04 0.47
N GLY A 123 -8.40 11.96 -0.30
CA GLY A 123 -9.02 11.82 -1.64
C GLY A 123 -10.53 11.75 -1.57
N VAL A 124 -11.09 11.02 -0.60
CA VAL A 124 -12.54 10.98 -0.33
C VAL A 124 -13.06 12.36 0.09
N LEU A 125 -12.37 13.04 1.02
CA LEU A 125 -12.74 14.39 1.43
C LEU A 125 -12.70 15.36 0.26
N ALA A 126 -11.62 15.37 -0.51
CA ALA A 126 -11.46 16.20 -1.69
C ALA A 126 -12.63 15.99 -2.67
N ALA A 127 -12.98 14.73 -2.97
CA ALA A 127 -14.08 14.41 -3.86
C ALA A 127 -15.46 14.79 -3.30
N LEU A 128 -15.66 14.71 -1.98
CA LEU A 128 -16.89 15.17 -1.32
C LEU A 128 -17.05 16.70 -1.42
N PHE A 129 -15.98 17.45 -1.14
CA PHE A 129 -16.03 18.91 -1.21
C PHE A 129 -16.18 19.44 -2.63
N SER A 130 -15.61 18.74 -3.62
CA SER A 130 -15.76 19.08 -5.04
C SER A 130 -17.01 18.46 -5.68
N ALA A 131 -17.87 17.80 -4.90
CA ALA A 131 -19.11 17.14 -5.34
C ALA A 131 -18.91 16.15 -6.52
N SER A 132 -17.73 15.52 -6.61
CA SER A 132 -17.36 14.62 -7.70
C SER A 132 -17.75 13.18 -7.40
N TRP A 133 -19.05 12.88 -7.55
CA TRP A 133 -19.63 11.55 -7.28
C TRP A 133 -18.98 10.41 -8.08
N GLY A 134 -18.54 10.67 -9.32
CA GLY A 134 -17.82 9.68 -10.13
C GLY A 134 -16.49 9.28 -9.50
N VAL A 135 -15.75 10.24 -8.93
CA VAL A 135 -14.48 9.98 -8.25
C VAL A 135 -14.71 9.16 -6.98
N LEU A 136 -15.73 9.52 -6.19
CA LEU A 136 -16.12 8.75 -5.01
C LEU A 136 -16.53 7.32 -5.34
N GLY A 137 -17.32 7.13 -6.40
CA GLY A 137 -17.71 5.82 -6.89
C GLY A 137 -16.51 4.96 -7.29
N ASN A 138 -15.53 5.54 -7.98
CA ASN A 138 -14.30 4.84 -8.38
C ASN A 138 -13.43 4.45 -7.18
N ILE A 139 -13.25 5.36 -6.21
CA ILE A 139 -12.53 5.07 -4.97
C ILE A 139 -13.22 3.94 -4.21
N ALA A 140 -14.55 3.98 -4.07
CA ALA A 140 -15.32 2.95 -3.40
C ALA A 140 -15.25 1.59 -4.14
N ALA A 141 -15.34 1.59 -5.47
CA ALA A 141 -15.22 0.40 -6.30
C ALA A 141 -13.83 -0.25 -6.19
N LEU A 142 -12.76 0.56 -6.26
CA LEU A 142 -11.39 0.08 -6.09
C LEU A 142 -11.14 -0.47 -4.69
N LEU A 143 -11.69 0.18 -3.65
CA LEU A 143 -11.63 -0.32 -2.28
C LEU A 143 -12.36 -1.66 -2.16
N ALA A 144 -13.57 -1.77 -2.71
CA ALA A 144 -14.35 -3.01 -2.73
C ALA A 144 -13.61 -4.14 -3.46
N LEU A 145 -13.05 -3.88 -4.64
CA LEU A 145 -12.26 -4.84 -5.41
C LEU A 145 -11.02 -5.30 -4.64
N THR A 146 -10.33 -4.37 -3.97
CA THR A 146 -9.16 -4.69 -3.14
C THR A 146 -9.54 -5.65 -2.01
N ILE A 147 -10.62 -5.37 -1.29
CA ILE A 147 -11.08 -6.20 -0.17
C ILE A 147 -11.60 -7.55 -0.69
N ALA A 148 -12.42 -7.55 -1.75
CA ALA A 148 -13.00 -8.76 -2.34
C ALA A 148 -11.92 -9.74 -2.81
N THR A 149 -10.90 -9.24 -3.51
CA THR A 149 -9.79 -10.07 -4.01
C THR A 149 -8.90 -10.59 -2.88
N ARG A 150 -8.65 -9.80 -1.82
CA ARG A 150 -7.95 -10.31 -0.62
C ARG A 150 -8.69 -11.44 0.04
N PHE A 151 -9.99 -11.25 0.24
CA PHE A 151 -10.83 -12.24 0.90
C PHE A 151 -10.95 -13.52 0.07
N ALA A 152 -11.14 -13.40 -1.24
CA ALA A 152 -11.12 -14.53 -2.15
C ALA A 152 -9.77 -15.28 -2.10
N ALA A 153 -8.65 -14.56 -2.18
CA ALA A 153 -7.32 -15.15 -2.13
C ALA A 153 -7.05 -15.89 -0.80
N SER A 154 -7.41 -15.31 0.35
CA SER A 154 -7.22 -15.95 1.65
C SER A 154 -8.09 -17.19 1.82
N PHE A 155 -9.34 -17.14 1.36
CA PHE A 155 -10.26 -18.28 1.40
C PHE A 155 -9.78 -19.46 0.53
N LEU A 156 -9.27 -19.16 -0.67
CA LEU A 156 -8.71 -20.19 -1.54
C LEU A 156 -7.44 -20.82 -0.96
N ARG A 157 -6.55 -20.02 -0.35
CA ARG A 157 -5.35 -20.53 0.34
C ARG A 157 -5.72 -21.46 1.49
N ALA A 158 -6.69 -21.06 2.31
CA ALA A 158 -7.18 -21.89 3.40
C ALA A 158 -7.77 -23.23 2.90
N SER A 159 -8.47 -23.20 1.77
CA SER A 159 -9.01 -24.41 1.13
C SER A 159 -7.90 -25.32 0.60
N ALA A 160 -6.89 -24.76 -0.09
CA ALA A 160 -5.80 -25.54 -0.67
C ALA A 160 -4.93 -26.20 0.41
N LEU A 161 -4.67 -25.49 1.52
CA LEU A 161 -3.88 -26.01 2.64
C LEU A 161 -4.52 -27.25 3.27
N ARG A 162 -5.85 -27.25 3.45
CA ARG A 162 -6.60 -28.38 4.00
C ARG A 162 -6.45 -29.64 3.15
N GLU A 163 -6.41 -29.48 1.82
CA GLU A 163 -6.25 -30.60 0.91
C GLU A 163 -4.83 -31.18 0.96
N THR A 164 -3.81 -30.33 1.01
CA THR A 164 -2.42 -30.78 1.21
C THR A 164 -2.21 -31.47 2.55
N LEU A 165 -2.82 -30.98 3.63
CA LEU A 165 -2.75 -31.62 4.95
C LEU A 165 -3.41 -32.99 4.95
N ARG A 166 -4.59 -33.12 4.33
CA ARG A 166 -5.26 -34.44 4.18
C ARG A 166 -4.38 -35.45 3.46
N LYS A 167 -3.72 -35.04 2.36
CA LYS A 167 -2.79 -35.90 1.62
C LYS A 167 -1.58 -36.29 2.47
N ARG A 168 -0.97 -35.34 3.20
CA ARG A 168 0.16 -35.65 4.11
C ARG A 168 -0.22 -36.63 5.20
N VAL A 169 -1.36 -36.45 5.86
CA VAL A 169 -1.84 -37.37 6.91
C VAL A 169 -2.10 -38.77 6.35
N GLN A 170 -2.60 -38.87 5.11
CA GLN A 170 -2.85 -40.14 4.46
C GLN A 170 -1.57 -40.85 4.00
N GLU A 171 -0.60 -40.09 3.48
CA GLU A 171 0.69 -40.61 3.01
C GLU A 171 1.65 -40.95 4.16
N ASN A 172 1.59 -40.19 5.26
CA ASN A 172 2.52 -40.31 6.38
C ASN A 172 1.78 -40.33 7.74
N PRO A 173 0.97 -41.37 8.02
CA PRO A 173 0.13 -41.43 9.23
C PRO A 173 0.95 -41.42 10.53
N SER A 174 2.23 -41.79 10.47
CA SER A 174 3.15 -41.74 11.60
C SER A 174 3.47 -40.31 12.06
N GLU A 175 3.50 -39.32 11.16
CA GLU A 175 3.70 -37.91 11.54
C GLU A 175 2.46 -37.33 12.24
N ALA A 176 1.26 -37.80 11.87
CA ALA A 176 0.01 -37.36 12.49
C ALA A 176 -0.15 -37.81 13.96
N ILE A 177 0.51 -38.91 14.35
CA ILE A 177 0.51 -39.43 15.73
C ILE A 177 1.43 -38.60 16.63
N ILE A 178 2.48 -37.98 16.08
CA ILE A 178 3.50 -37.23 16.85
C ILE A 178 3.02 -35.80 17.18
N ASP A 179 2.24 -35.17 16.29
CA ASP A 179 1.67 -33.83 16.51
C ASP A 179 0.40 -33.83 17.39
N GLN A 180 -0.09 -35.00 17.76
CA GLN A 180 -1.21 -35.11 18.68
C GLN A 180 -0.66 -34.96 20.12
N PRO A 181 -1.11 -33.96 20.90
CA PRO A 181 -0.68 -33.82 22.29
C PRO A 181 -0.95 -35.14 23.00
N ASP A 182 0.07 -35.71 23.65
CA ASP A 182 -0.07 -36.95 24.39
C ASP A 182 -1.24 -36.77 25.37
N PRO A 183 -2.29 -37.61 25.31
CA PRO A 183 -3.41 -37.53 26.26
C PRO A 183 -2.96 -37.69 27.74
N GLY A 184 -1.69 -38.02 28.00
CA GLY A 184 -1.07 -37.96 29.33
C GLY A 184 -0.45 -36.62 29.75
N ASP A 185 -0.33 -35.63 28.85
CA ASP A 185 0.36 -34.35 29.10
C ASP A 185 -0.61 -33.26 29.57
N HIS A 186 -1.14 -33.46 30.77
CA HIS A 186 -1.92 -32.47 31.53
C HIS A 186 -1.20 -32.09 32.83
N ARG A 187 0.11 -31.86 32.77
CA ARG A 187 0.91 -31.45 33.93
C ARG A 187 1.37 -30.00 33.84
#